data_AF-A0A7W1ADS9-F1
#
_entry.id   AF-A0A7W1ADS9-F1
#
_cell.length_a   1.000
_cell.length_b   1.000
_cell.length_c   1.000
_cell.angle_alpha   90.00
_cell.angle_beta   90.00
_cell.angle_gamma   90.00
#
_symmetry.space_group_name_H-M   'P 1'
#
loop_
_entity.id
_entity.type
_entity.pdbx_description
1 polymer ?
#
loop_
_entity_poly.entity_id
_entity_poly.type
_entity_poly.pdbx_seq_one_letter_code
_entity_poly.pdbx_strand_id
1 'polypeptide(L)' 'MTQEQTERIIEDLGLPDQAIQSDELPWVPQGDRVWFKPLRFDLATGRWINILKVEGSGKVNRHRHTGGQV' A
#
# COMPACT_ATOMS: atom_id res chain seq x y z
N MET A 1 -7.79 3.28 20.77
CA MET A 1 -7.07 2.03 20.54
C MET A 1 -5.72 2.15 21.23
N THR A 2 -5.38 1.23 22.12
CA THR A 2 -4.08 1.22 22.80
C THR A 2 -3.04 0.57 21.89
N GLN A 3 -1.75 0.89 22.09
CA GLN A 3 -0.65 0.26 21.34
C GLN A 3 -0.70 -1.28 21.44
N GLU A 4 -1.02 -1.79 22.63
CA GLU A 4 -1.17 -3.21 22.93
C GLU A 4 -2.37 -3.88 22.22
N GLN A 5 -3.39 -3.10 21.84
CA GLN A 5 -4.50 -3.59 20.99
C GLN A 5 -4.07 -3.69 19.53
N THR A 6 -3.23 -2.77 19.07
CA THR A 6 -2.69 -2.77 17.69
C THR A 6 -1.73 -3.93 17.46
N GLU A 7 -0.80 -4.16 18.40
CA GLU A 7 0.20 -5.23 18.30
C GLU A 7 -0.46 -6.62 18.20
N ARG A 8 -1.50 -6.87 19.00
CA ARG A 8 -2.26 -8.13 19.00
C ARG A 8 -2.99 -8.37 17.67
N ILE A 9 -3.55 -7.33 17.07
CA ILE A 9 -4.20 -7.44 15.76
C ILE A 9 -3.19 -7.74 14.66
N ILE A 10 -2.00 -7.15 14.73
CA ILE A 10 -0.92 -7.45 13.78
C ILE A 10 -0.44 -8.89 13.96
N GLU A 11 -0.38 -9.40 15.18
CA GLU A 11 -0.02 -10.81 15.42
C GLU A 11 -1.09 -11.78 14.87
N ASP A 12 -2.37 -11.48 15.13
CA ASP A 12 -3.48 -12.37 14.75
C ASP A 12 -3.82 -12.33 13.25
N LEU A 13 -3.70 -11.15 12.63
CA LEU A 13 -4.17 -10.89 11.26
C LEU A 13 -3.06 -10.40 10.31
N GLY A 14 -1.85 -10.17 10.82
CA GLY A 14 -0.72 -9.75 10.02
C GLY A 14 -0.30 -10.87 9.08
N LEU A 15 -0.72 -10.74 7.82
CA LEU A 15 -0.20 -11.62 6.79
C LEU A 15 1.32 -11.43 6.68
N PRO A 16 2.09 -12.52 6.55
CA PRO A 16 3.50 -12.41 6.23
C PRO A 16 3.65 -11.65 4.93
N ASP A 17 4.83 -11.11 4.71
CA ASP A 17 5.18 -10.47 3.46
C ASP A 17 4.84 -11.35 2.24
N GLN A 18 4.07 -10.78 1.31
CA GLN A 18 3.58 -11.46 0.12
C GLN A 18 3.91 -10.68 -1.15
N ALA A 19 4.51 -11.38 -2.12
CA ALA A 19 4.54 -10.93 -3.50
C ALA A 19 3.16 -11.09 -4.13
N ILE A 20 2.70 -10.05 -4.81
CA ILE A 20 1.40 -10.02 -5.47
C ILE A 20 1.58 -10.34 -6.95
N GLN A 21 0.75 -11.24 -7.49
CA GLN A 21 0.69 -11.51 -8.93
C GLN A 21 -0.01 -10.36 -9.64
N SER A 22 0.71 -9.25 -9.79
CA SER A 22 0.16 -7.99 -10.25
C SER A 22 -0.49 -8.11 -11.62
N ASP A 23 0.07 -8.91 -12.52
CA ASP A 23 -0.42 -9.03 -13.90
C ASP A 23 -1.82 -9.61 -14.03
N GLU A 24 -2.28 -10.35 -13.02
CA GLU A 24 -3.64 -10.86 -12.91
C GLU A 24 -4.63 -9.82 -12.36
N LEU A 25 -4.12 -8.71 -11.82
CA LEU A 25 -4.91 -7.65 -11.20
C LEU A 25 -5.11 -6.45 -12.14
N PRO A 26 -6.31 -5.85 -12.14
CA PRO A 26 -6.54 -4.60 -12.85
C PRO A 26 -5.78 -3.44 -12.18
N TRP A 27 -5.60 -2.34 -12.91
CA TRP A 27 -5.18 -1.07 -12.33
C TRP A 27 -6.23 -0.58 -11.32
N VAL A 28 -5.82 -0.34 -10.08
CA VAL A 28 -6.72 0.12 -9.01
C VAL A 28 -6.78 1.65 -9.03
N PRO A 29 -7.97 2.26 -9.18
CA PRO A 29 -8.10 3.71 -9.17
C PRO A 29 -7.81 4.28 -7.78
N GLN A 30 -6.98 5.33 -7.73
CA GLN A 30 -6.64 6.06 -6.51
C GLN A 30 -7.17 7.51 -6.56
N GLY A 31 -7.33 8.07 -7.75
CA GLY A 31 -7.84 9.42 -7.97
C GLY A 31 -8.11 9.67 -9.45
N ASP A 32 -8.51 10.89 -9.80
CA ASP A 32 -8.71 11.26 -11.20
C ASP A 32 -7.39 11.12 -11.97
N ARG A 33 -7.37 10.21 -12.94
CA ARG A 33 -6.20 9.86 -13.76
C ARG A 33 -5.00 9.33 -12.98
N VAL A 34 -5.24 8.75 -11.79
CA VAL A 34 -4.21 8.14 -10.94
C VAL A 34 -4.64 6.73 -10.58
N TRP A 35 -3.76 5.76 -10.85
CA TRP A 35 -3.95 4.36 -10.53
C TRP A 35 -2.69 3.78 -9.91
N PHE A 36 -2.85 2.70 -9.16
CA PHE A 36 -1.72 1.89 -8.73
C PHE A 36 -1.90 0.41 -9.10
N LYS A 37 -0.78 -0.31 -9.14
CA LYS A 37 -0.73 -1.75 -9.30
C LYS A 37 0.14 -2.34 -8.18
N PRO A 38 -0.41 -3.14 -7.26
CA PRO A 38 0.33 -3.64 -6.09
C PRO A 38 1.33 -4.72 -6.51
N LEU A 39 2.56 -4.67 -5.99
CA LEU A 39 3.60 -5.67 -6.22
C LEU A 39 3.91 -6.52 -4.98
N ARG A 40 3.79 -5.93 -3.79
CA ARG A 40 4.15 -6.58 -2.51
C ARG A 40 3.41 -5.95 -1.34
N PHE A 41 3.04 -6.76 -0.35
CA PHE A 41 2.36 -6.31 0.85
C PHE A 41 2.89 -7.04 2.08
N ASP A 42 3.39 -6.30 3.07
CA ASP A 42 3.91 -6.79 4.35
C ASP A 42 3.17 -6.09 5.49
N LEU A 43 2.18 -6.80 6.06
CA LEU A 43 1.36 -6.30 7.15
C LEU A 43 2.09 -6.29 8.49
N ALA A 44 3.08 -7.16 8.67
CA ALA A 44 3.84 -7.26 9.91
C ALA A 44 4.73 -6.03 10.12
N THR A 45 5.30 -5.47 9.04
CA THR A 45 6.19 -4.29 9.13
C THR A 45 5.58 -3.01 8.55
N GLY A 46 4.35 -3.08 8.04
CA GLY A 46 3.64 -1.94 7.45
C GLY A 46 4.27 -1.43 6.16
N ARG A 47 4.86 -2.34 5.36
CA ARG A 47 5.55 -2.01 4.10
C ARG A 47 4.73 -2.50 2.90
N TRP A 48 4.79 -1.76 1.81
CA TRP A 48 4.20 -2.15 0.55
C TRP A 48 5.03 -1.62 -0.62
N ILE A 49 4.86 -2.24 -1.78
CA ILE A 49 5.46 -1.79 -3.04
C ILE A 49 4.36 -1.77 -4.09
N ASN A 50 4.26 -0.68 -4.86
CA ASN A 50 3.33 -0.56 -5.97
C ASN A 50 3.96 0.17 -7.17
N ILE A 51 3.43 -0.08 -8.37
CA ILE A 51 3.63 0.78 -9.53
C ILE A 51 2.54 1.85 -9.51
N LEU A 52 2.93 3.13 -9.58
CA LEU A 52 1.99 4.24 -9.70
C LEU A 52 1.91 4.68 -11.17
N LYS A 53 0.69 4.79 -11.71
CA LYS A 53 0.41 5.34 -13.04
C LYS A 53 -0.35 6.64 -12.90
N VAL A 54 0.20 7.72 -13.46
CA VAL A 54 -0.42 9.04 -13.53
C VAL A 54 -0.49 9.46 -14.98
N GLU A 55 -1.69 9.79 -15.47
CA GLU A 55 -1.89 10.17 -16.87
C GLU A 55 -2.28 11.66 -17.01
N GLY A 56 -1.64 12.34 -17.96
CA GLY A 56 -1.92 13.73 -18.28
C GLY A 56 -1.82 14.65 -17.06
N SER A 57 -2.97 15.22 -16.66
CA SER A 57 -3.10 16.18 -15.56
C SER A 57 -3.42 15.53 -14.20
N GLY A 58 -3.28 14.21 -14.07
CA GLY A 58 -3.50 13.50 -12.81
C GLY A 58 -2.61 14.04 -11.68
N LYS A 59 -3.14 14.04 -10.45
CA LYS A 59 -2.44 14.60 -9.27
C LYS A 59 -2.54 13.65 -8.09
N VAL A 60 -1.42 13.41 -7.43
CA VAL A 60 -1.40 12.82 -6.09
C VAL A 60 -1.48 13.96 -5.08
N ASN A 61 -2.49 13.93 -4.23
CA ASN A 61 -2.69 14.98 -3.23
C ASN A 61 -1.53 15.02 -2.22
N ARG A 62 -1.31 16.20 -1.63
CA ARG A 62 -0.30 16.40 -0.59
C ARG A 62 -0.50 15.42 0.57
N HIS A 63 0.56 14.73 0.97
CA HIS A 63 0.57 13.78 2.08
C HIS A 63 1.92 13.80 2.80
N ARG A 64 1.97 13.15 3.98
CA ARG A 64 3.18 13.00 4.80
C ARG A 64 3.47 11.52 4.99
N HIS A 65 4.71 11.11 4.74
CA HIS A 65 5.19 9.77 5.07
C HIS A 65 5.58 9.73 6.55
N THR A 66 5.07 8.75 7.29
CA THR A 66 5.36 8.56 8.71
C THR A 66 6.52 7.59 8.96
N GLY A 67 6.99 6.85 7.94
CA GLY A 67 8.15 5.94 8.02
C GLY A 67 8.77 5.63 6.63
N GLY A 68 9.99 5.08 6.61
CA GLY A 68 10.73 4.55 5.43
C GLY A 68 11.23 5.59 4.40
N GLN A 69 12.33 5.29 3.69
CA GLN A 69 12.72 6.01 2.45
C GLN A 69 11.73 5.63 1.35
N VAL A 70 11.16 6.66 0.72
CA VAL A 70 10.20 6.56 -0.40
C VAL A 70 10.86 6.11 -1.70
#